data_AF-R1D567-F1
#
_entry.id   AF-R1D567-F1
#
_cell.length_a   1.000
_cell.length_b   1.000
_cell.length_c   1.000
_cell.angle_alpha   90.00
_cell.angle_beta   90.00
_cell.angle_gamma   90.00
#
_symmetry.space_group_name_H-M   'P 1'
#
loop_
_entity.id
_entity.type
_entity.pdbx_description
1 polymer ?
#
loop_
_entity_poly.entity_id
_entity_poly.type
_entity_poly.pdbx_seq_one_letter_code
_entity_poly.pdbx_strand_id
1 'polypeptide(L)'
;MAEIPVGARGDCHVWGYFSVVADGGVHEFADSQFGHVFATGETREEARKALVLALKELFIMGDIRTTVEYLGELLNTPEFKDNTLDTAWLDGLIAAKSVSVEVEPQSAVINAAVYRGHKLIADNIAGFKESLDKGQLSTLALREMQGMPLELTYQDVKYSFTVTPKAPDAFDLVLSSTGQHIEALPRHFLGTS
;
A
#
# COMPACT_ATOMS: atom_id res chain seq x y z
N MET A 1 9.47 -23.43 -8.98
CA MET A 1 8.17 -22.88 -9.41
C MET A 1 7.11 -23.46 -8.50
N ALA A 2 6.46 -22.62 -7.70
CA ALA A 2 5.29 -23.02 -6.92
C ALA A 2 4.05 -22.51 -7.66
N GLU A 3 3.09 -23.39 -7.91
CA GLU A 3 1.74 -22.97 -8.30
C GLU A 3 1.05 -22.42 -7.05
N ILE A 4 0.68 -21.14 -7.10
CA ILE A 4 -0.05 -20.50 -6.02
C ILE A 4 -1.49 -20.34 -6.51
N PRO A 5 -2.47 -21.00 -5.88
CA PRO A 5 -3.87 -20.71 -6.15
C PRO A 5 -4.14 -19.28 -5.69
N VAL A 6 -4.52 -18.42 -6.65
CA VAL A 6 -4.81 -17.00 -6.36
C VAL A 6 -6.30 -16.79 -6.04
N GLY A 7 -7.14 -17.79 -6.35
CA GLY A 7 -8.56 -17.82 -5.96
C GLY A 7 -9.40 -18.72 -6.87
N ALA A 8 -10.56 -19.16 -6.37
CA ALA A 8 -11.55 -19.90 -7.15
C ALA A 8 -12.97 -19.43 -6.80
N ARG A 9 -13.80 -19.16 -7.82
CA ARG A 9 -15.23 -18.87 -7.68
C ARG A 9 -16.00 -19.53 -8.83
N GLY A 10 -16.83 -20.53 -8.50
CA GLY A 10 -17.56 -21.30 -9.51
C GLY A 10 -16.61 -22.09 -10.43
N ASP A 11 -16.90 -22.12 -11.73
CA ASP A 11 -16.09 -22.82 -12.75
C ASP A 11 -14.86 -22.02 -13.23
N CYS A 12 -14.66 -20.81 -12.70
CA CYS A 12 -13.47 -20.00 -12.99
C CYS A 12 -12.29 -20.36 -12.09
N HIS A 13 -11.14 -20.62 -12.70
CA HIS A 13 -9.92 -21.03 -12.01
C HIS A 13 -8.80 -20.02 -12.27
N VAL A 14 -8.17 -19.51 -11.20
CA VAL A 14 -7.02 -18.60 -11.30
C VAL A 14 -5.82 -19.16 -10.57
N TRP A 15 -4.69 -19.22 -11.25
CA TRP A 15 -3.44 -19.73 -10.73
C TRP A 15 -2.26 -18.89 -11.23
N GLY A 16 -1.16 -18.91 -10.51
CA GLY A 16 0.06 -18.22 -10.93
C GLY A 16 1.31 -18.93 -10.45
N TYR A 17 2.43 -18.57 -11.06
CA TYR A 17 3.76 -18.98 -10.61
C TYR A 17 4.70 -17.78 -10.60
N PHE A 18 5.59 -17.77 -9.63
CA PHE A 18 6.56 -16.69 -9.41
C PHE A 18 7.96 -17.27 -9.33
N SER A 19 8.93 -16.59 -9.94
CA SER A 19 10.34 -16.96 -9.94
C SER A 19 11.09 -16.47 -8.70
N VAL A 20 10.46 -15.59 -7.91
CA VAL A 20 11.00 -15.01 -6.68
C VAL A 20 10.18 -15.49 -5.48
N VAL A 21 10.86 -15.91 -4.42
CA VAL A 21 10.25 -16.32 -3.14
C VAL A 21 10.29 -15.16 -2.15
N ALA A 22 9.51 -15.23 -1.05
CA ALA A 22 9.31 -14.11 -0.10
C ALA A 22 10.59 -13.53 0.54
N ASP A 23 11.71 -14.26 0.52
CA ASP A 23 13.03 -13.83 1.03
C ASP A 23 14.11 -13.80 -0.09
N GLY A 24 13.67 -13.85 -1.35
CA GLY A 24 14.53 -13.84 -2.53
C GLY A 24 14.69 -12.42 -3.10
N GLY A 25 15.93 -12.01 -3.36
CA GLY A 25 16.21 -10.76 -4.06
C GLY A 25 16.07 -10.90 -5.57
N VAL A 26 15.51 -9.89 -6.23
CA VAL A 26 15.62 -9.71 -7.69
C VAL A 26 16.96 -9.04 -7.94
N HIS A 27 17.90 -9.75 -8.59
CA HIS A 27 19.20 -9.18 -8.93
C HIS A 27 19.13 -8.33 -10.21
N GLU A 28 20.10 -7.45 -10.44
CA GLU A 28 20.11 -6.53 -11.60
C GLU A 28 20.11 -7.24 -12.97
N PHE A 29 20.63 -8.47 -13.04
CA PHE A 29 20.61 -9.29 -14.25
C PHE A 29 19.34 -10.13 -14.44
N ALA A 30 18.34 -9.97 -13.56
CA ALA A 30 17.10 -10.73 -13.62
C ALA A 30 16.11 -10.05 -14.56
N ASP A 31 15.27 -10.84 -15.20
CA ASP A 31 14.14 -10.28 -15.94
C ASP A 31 13.19 -9.57 -14.96
N SER A 32 12.70 -8.40 -15.37
CA SER A 32 11.66 -7.66 -14.66
C SER A 32 10.36 -8.46 -14.50
N GLN A 33 10.12 -9.44 -15.38
CA GLN A 33 9.00 -10.37 -15.25
C GLN A 33 9.34 -11.49 -14.26
N PHE A 34 8.91 -11.33 -13.02
CA PHE A 34 9.14 -12.30 -11.95
C PHE A 34 7.94 -13.24 -11.67
N GLY A 35 6.87 -13.14 -12.46
CA GLY A 35 5.73 -14.04 -12.31
C GLY A 35 4.67 -13.91 -13.40
N HIS A 36 3.82 -14.93 -13.46
CA HIS A 36 2.68 -15.02 -14.35
C HIS A 36 1.43 -15.43 -13.59
N VAL A 37 0.29 -14.86 -14.00
CA VAL A 37 -1.04 -15.20 -13.49
C VAL A 37 -1.93 -15.56 -14.67
N PHE A 38 -2.65 -16.67 -14.56
CA PHE A 38 -3.53 -17.21 -15.59
C PHE A 38 -4.93 -17.38 -15.01
N ALA A 39 -5.93 -16.96 -15.76
CA ALA A 39 -7.34 -17.14 -15.42
C ALA A 39 -8.06 -17.89 -16.54
N THR A 40 -8.94 -18.81 -16.17
CA THR A 40 -9.82 -19.54 -17.10
C THR A 40 -11.28 -19.30 -16.73
N GLY A 41 -12.16 -19.31 -17.74
CA GLY A 41 -13.61 -19.21 -17.62
C GLY A 41 -14.26 -19.71 -18.91
N GLU A 42 -15.58 -19.94 -18.92
CA GLU A 42 -16.28 -20.43 -20.11
C GLU A 42 -16.32 -19.37 -21.21
N THR A 43 -16.35 -18.10 -20.82
CA THR A 43 -16.28 -16.95 -21.72
C THR A 43 -15.06 -16.07 -21.45
N ARG A 44 -14.67 -15.28 -22.47
CA ARG A 44 -13.63 -14.25 -22.34
C ARG A 44 -13.91 -13.29 -21.18
N GLU A 45 -15.17 -12.91 -21.01
CA GLU A 45 -15.56 -11.95 -19.97
C GLU A 45 -15.48 -12.56 -18.57
N GLU A 46 -15.79 -13.85 -18.41
CA GLU A 46 -15.60 -14.56 -17.15
C GLU A 46 -14.13 -14.69 -16.79
N ALA A 47 -13.28 -15.12 -17.73
CA ALA A 47 -11.83 -15.20 -17.52
C ALA A 47 -11.23 -13.82 -17.17
N ARG A 48 -11.67 -12.75 -17.84
CA ARG A 48 -11.26 -11.36 -17.54
C ARG A 48 -11.68 -10.96 -16.12
N LYS A 49 -12.94 -11.18 -15.73
CA LYS A 49 -13.43 -10.86 -14.38
C LYS A 49 -12.68 -11.63 -13.30
N ALA A 50 -12.43 -12.92 -13.53
CA ALA A 50 -11.65 -13.76 -12.62
C ALA A 50 -10.23 -13.23 -12.47
N LEU A 51 -9.57 -12.84 -13.57
CA LEU A 51 -8.23 -12.23 -13.54
C LEU A 51 -8.21 -10.90 -12.78
N VAL A 52 -9.18 -10.02 -13.01
CA VAL A 52 -9.29 -8.73 -12.30
C VAL A 52 -9.47 -8.94 -10.80
N LEU A 53 -10.30 -9.92 -10.39
CA LEU A 53 -10.49 -10.22 -8.97
C LEU A 53 -9.20 -10.73 -8.35
N ALA A 54 -8.53 -11.67 -9.01
CA ALA A 54 -7.27 -12.21 -8.55
C ALA A 54 -6.17 -11.15 -8.44
N LEU A 55 -6.06 -10.22 -9.40
CA LEU A 55 -5.09 -9.12 -9.32
C LEU A 55 -5.40 -8.15 -8.16
N LYS A 56 -6.67 -7.97 -7.79
CA LYS A 56 -7.05 -7.16 -6.61
C LYS A 56 -6.69 -7.83 -5.29
N GLU A 57 -6.68 -9.15 -5.24
CA GLU A 57 -6.32 -9.94 -4.06
C GLU A 57 -4.82 -10.27 -4.03
N LEU A 58 -4.13 -10.17 -5.16
CA LEU A 58 -2.70 -10.44 -5.28
C LEU A 58 -1.90 -9.34 -4.59
N PHE A 59 -1.34 -9.70 -3.44
CA PHE A 59 -0.53 -8.81 -2.62
C PHE A 59 0.94 -9.15 -2.77
N ILE A 60 1.68 -8.31 -3.50
CA ILE A 60 3.13 -8.42 -3.67
C ILE A 60 3.76 -7.20 -2.99
N MET A 61 4.28 -7.40 -1.77
CA MET A 61 5.09 -6.41 -1.07
C MET A 61 6.58 -6.64 -1.36
N GLY A 62 7.26 -5.58 -1.74
CA GLY A 62 8.72 -5.56 -1.90
C GLY A 62 9.20 -4.15 -2.26
N ASP A 63 10.51 -3.98 -2.38
CA ASP A 63 11.12 -2.70 -2.75
C ASP A 63 10.85 -2.30 -4.21
N ILE A 64 10.46 -3.26 -5.04
CA ILE A 64 10.17 -3.06 -6.47
C ILE A 64 8.67 -2.81 -6.65
N ARG A 65 8.33 -1.69 -7.28
CA ARG A 65 6.94 -1.41 -7.70
C ARG A 65 6.50 -2.40 -8.77
N THR A 66 5.29 -2.94 -8.63
CA THR A 66 4.71 -3.89 -9.58
C THR A 66 3.69 -3.22 -10.50
N THR A 67 3.33 -3.88 -11.59
CA THR A 67 2.32 -3.41 -12.55
C THR A 67 0.90 -3.93 -12.24
N VAL A 68 0.70 -4.62 -11.11
CA VAL A 68 -0.56 -5.32 -10.78
C VAL A 68 -1.75 -4.36 -10.79
N GLU A 69 -1.60 -3.19 -10.15
CA GLU A 69 -2.67 -2.21 -10.06
C GLU A 69 -3.02 -1.63 -11.45
N TYR A 70 -2.01 -1.31 -12.26
CA TYR A 70 -2.20 -0.84 -13.64
C TYR A 70 -2.91 -1.88 -14.51
N LEU A 71 -2.51 -3.16 -14.41
CA LEU A 71 -3.17 -4.25 -15.14
C LEU A 71 -4.63 -4.42 -14.71
N GLY A 72 -4.92 -4.28 -13.41
CA GLY A 72 -6.29 -4.28 -12.89
C GLY A 72 -7.18 -3.23 -13.54
N GLU A 73 -6.69 -2.00 -13.70
CA GLU A 73 -7.41 -0.92 -14.38
C GLU A 73 -7.48 -1.12 -15.91
N LEU A 74 -6.38 -1.53 -16.53
CA LEU A 74 -6.30 -1.79 -17.97
C LEU A 74 -7.36 -2.81 -18.42
N LEU A 75 -7.52 -3.90 -17.67
CA LEU A 75 -8.52 -4.94 -17.93
C LEU A 75 -9.97 -4.43 -17.73
N ASN A 76 -10.19 -3.29 -17.08
CA ASN A 76 -11.50 -2.69 -16.88
C ASN A 76 -11.86 -1.60 -17.91
N THR A 77 -10.94 -1.25 -18.81
CA THR A 77 -11.20 -0.31 -19.90
C THR A 77 -12.28 -0.82 -20.87
N PRO A 78 -13.12 0.06 -21.46
CA PRO A 78 -14.13 -0.32 -22.46
C PRO A 78 -13.52 -1.05 -23.65
N GLU A 79 -12.39 -0.57 -24.17
CA GLU A 79 -11.70 -1.12 -25.33
C GLU A 79 -11.23 -2.55 -25.08
N PHE A 80 -10.75 -2.83 -23.86
CA PHE A 80 -10.42 -4.19 -23.45
C PHE A 80 -11.66 -5.07 -23.29
N LYS A 81 -12.77 -4.57 -22.75
CA LYS A 81 -14.02 -5.33 -22.60
C LYS A 81 -14.63 -5.69 -23.95
N ASP A 82 -14.70 -4.72 -24.86
CA ASP A 82 -15.36 -4.84 -26.15
C ASP A 82 -14.47 -5.47 -27.24
N ASN A 83 -13.21 -5.76 -26.90
CA ASN A 83 -12.22 -6.38 -27.79
C ASN A 83 -11.96 -5.53 -29.05
N THR A 84 -11.88 -4.21 -28.88
CA THR A 84 -11.69 -3.20 -29.94
C THR A 84 -10.27 -2.61 -29.92
N LEU A 85 -9.28 -3.40 -29.50
CA LEU A 85 -7.88 -3.00 -29.36
C LEU A 85 -6.98 -3.53 -30.49
N ASP A 86 -5.90 -2.81 -30.76
CA ASP A 86 -4.83 -3.22 -31.67
C ASP A 86 -3.48 -3.31 -30.94
N THR A 87 -2.41 -3.58 -31.68
CA THR A 87 -1.06 -3.71 -31.10
C THR A 87 -0.44 -2.39 -30.65
N ALA A 88 -0.99 -1.24 -31.07
CA ALA A 88 -0.51 0.10 -30.71
C ALA A 88 -1.33 0.76 -29.58
N TRP A 89 -2.48 0.18 -29.23
CA TRP A 89 -3.42 0.70 -28.24
C TRP A 89 -2.78 1.01 -26.89
N LEU A 90 -1.93 0.11 -26.37
CA LEU A 90 -1.28 0.30 -25.07
C LEU A 90 -0.33 1.51 -25.09
N ASP A 91 0.43 1.70 -26.16
CA ASP A 91 1.33 2.84 -26.32
C ASP A 91 0.55 4.16 -26.34
N GLY A 92 -0.61 4.16 -27.00
CA GLY A 92 -1.54 5.29 -27.00
C GLY A 92 -2.02 5.66 -25.59
N LEU A 93 -2.41 4.67 -24.79
CA LEU A 93 -2.84 4.88 -23.40
C LEU A 93 -1.71 5.44 -22.52
N ILE A 94 -0.49 4.94 -22.70
CA ILE A 94 0.69 5.41 -21.96
C ILE A 94 1.00 6.87 -22.32
N ALA A 95 0.99 7.19 -23.61
CA ALA A 95 1.24 8.56 -24.08
C ALA A 95 0.19 9.55 -23.56
N ALA A 96 -1.08 9.12 -23.50
CA ALA A 96 -2.18 9.92 -23.01
C ALA A 96 -2.32 9.90 -21.47
N LYS A 97 -1.57 9.06 -20.76
CA LYS A 97 -1.67 8.82 -19.31
C LYS A 97 -3.11 8.51 -18.85
N SER A 98 -3.84 7.74 -19.65
CA SER A 98 -5.28 7.55 -19.49
C SER A 98 -5.69 6.45 -18.50
N VAL A 99 -4.73 5.65 -18.03
CA VAL A 99 -4.95 4.62 -17.01
C VAL A 99 -4.13 4.99 -15.78
N SER A 100 -4.81 5.26 -14.67
CA SER A 100 -4.19 5.59 -13.39
C SER A 100 -4.98 4.98 -12.24
N VAL A 101 -4.26 4.56 -11.20
CA VAL A 101 -4.88 4.12 -9.95
C VAL A 101 -5.19 5.37 -9.15
N GLU A 102 -6.46 5.76 -9.09
CA GLU A 102 -6.88 6.93 -8.34
C GLU A 102 -6.92 6.58 -6.85
N VAL A 103 -6.03 7.21 -6.07
CA VAL A 103 -6.11 7.18 -4.61
C VAL A 103 -6.77 8.47 -4.18
N GLU A 104 -7.90 8.35 -3.48
CA GLU A 104 -8.57 9.50 -2.90
C GLU A 104 -7.57 10.31 -2.05
N PRO A 105 -7.38 11.63 -2.32
CA PRO A 105 -6.36 12.42 -1.65
C PRO A 105 -6.47 12.42 -0.12
N GLN A 106 -7.70 12.39 0.41
CA GLN A 106 -7.93 12.31 1.85
C GLN A 106 -7.41 11.00 2.43
N SER A 107 -7.71 9.87 1.78
CA SER A 107 -7.23 8.55 2.18
C SER A 107 -5.69 8.47 2.14
N ALA A 108 -5.05 9.01 1.09
CA ALA A 108 -3.59 9.07 1.01
C ALA A 108 -2.96 9.87 2.15
N VAL A 109 -3.51 11.06 2.44
CA VAL A 109 -3.04 11.95 3.50
C VAL A 109 -3.23 11.32 4.88
N ILE A 110 -4.40 10.73 5.15
CA ILE A 110 -4.69 10.07 6.43
C ILE A 110 -3.74 8.89 6.65
N ASN A 111 -3.57 8.01 5.66
CA ASN A 111 -2.67 6.87 5.76
C ASN A 111 -1.22 7.30 6.03
N ALA A 112 -0.75 8.33 5.32
CA ALA A 112 0.59 8.89 5.55
C ALA A 112 0.73 9.50 6.94
N ALA A 113 -0.30 10.22 7.42
CA ALA A 113 -0.31 10.84 8.74
C ALA A 113 -0.28 9.77 9.86
N VAL A 114 -1.09 8.71 9.73
CA VAL A 114 -1.11 7.58 10.67
C VAL A 114 0.25 6.88 10.71
N TYR A 115 0.80 6.52 9.56
CA TYR A 115 2.11 5.84 9.50
C TYR A 115 3.23 6.70 10.11
N ARG A 116 3.35 7.97 9.69
CA ARG A 116 4.38 8.87 10.20
C ARG A 116 4.19 9.20 11.66
N GLY A 117 2.94 9.37 12.12
CA GLY A 117 2.61 9.60 13.53
C GLY A 117 3.02 8.41 14.41
N HIS A 118 2.70 7.19 13.98
CA HIS A 118 3.13 5.98 14.68
C HIS A 118 4.65 5.87 14.76
N LYS A 119 5.35 6.09 13.63
CA LYS A 119 6.82 6.09 13.59
C LYS A 119 7.43 7.16 14.51
N LEU A 120 6.88 8.37 14.49
CA LEU A 120 7.32 9.47 15.33
C LEU A 120 7.21 9.14 16.83
N ILE A 121 6.10 8.54 17.25
CA ILE A 121 5.91 8.07 18.62
C ILE A 121 6.95 6.99 18.96
N ALA A 122 7.12 6.00 18.09
CA ALA A 122 8.08 4.91 18.30
C ALA A 122 9.52 5.41 18.42
N ASP A 123 9.95 6.33 17.55
CA ASP A 123 11.28 6.92 17.55
C ASP A 123 11.54 7.74 18.84
N ASN A 124 10.55 8.51 19.30
CA ASN A 124 10.65 9.26 20.57
C ASN A 124 10.73 8.34 21.78
N ILE A 125 9.94 7.26 21.82
CA ILE A 125 10.01 6.26 22.90
C ILE A 125 11.39 5.58 22.91
N ALA A 126 11.90 5.21 21.73
CA ALA A 126 13.22 4.60 21.59
C ALA A 126 14.34 5.54 22.07
N GLY A 127 14.31 6.81 21.64
CA GLY A 127 15.27 7.82 22.09
C GLY A 127 15.20 8.08 23.60
N PHE A 128 13.99 8.12 24.17
CA PHE A 128 13.83 8.28 25.61
C PHE A 128 14.42 7.11 26.41
N LYS A 129 14.22 5.86 25.96
CA LYS A 129 14.86 4.68 26.57
C LYS A 129 16.38 4.76 26.51
N GLU A 130 16.93 5.13 25.36
CA GLU A 130 18.38 5.28 25.20
C GLU A 130 18.96 6.36 26.13
N SER A 131 18.26 7.47 26.31
CA SER A 131 18.64 8.50 27.29
C SER A 131 18.63 7.98 28.73
N LEU A 132 17.63 7.18 29.10
CA LEU A 132 17.58 6.54 30.42
C LEU A 132 18.74 5.57 30.65
N ASP A 133 19.09 4.78 29.63
CA ASP A 133 20.23 3.83 29.69
C ASP A 133 21.56 4.56 29.89
N LYS A 134 21.67 5.80 29.39
CA LYS A 134 22.82 6.69 29.61
C LYS A 134 22.77 7.45 30.94
N GLY A 135 21.76 7.20 31.78
CA GLY A 135 21.58 7.83 33.09
C GLY A 135 20.96 9.24 33.05
N GLN A 136 20.38 9.66 31.91
CA GLN A 136 19.68 10.95 31.80
C GLN A 136 18.24 10.81 32.33
N LEU A 137 17.93 11.47 33.44
CA LEU A 137 16.62 11.37 34.12
C LEU A 137 15.64 12.52 33.78
N SER A 138 15.86 13.23 32.67
CA SER A 138 15.00 14.35 32.29
C SER A 138 13.63 13.86 31.84
N THR A 139 12.57 14.40 32.44
CA THR A 139 11.18 14.13 32.04
C THR A 139 10.67 15.06 30.94
N LEU A 140 11.51 15.98 30.45
CA LEU A 140 11.12 16.96 29.42
C LEU A 140 10.60 16.28 28.15
N ALA A 141 11.27 15.21 27.73
CA ALA A 141 10.87 14.41 26.56
C ALA A 141 9.43 13.88 26.69
N LEU A 142 9.00 13.45 27.88
CA LEU A 142 7.62 12.98 28.11
C LEU A 142 6.59 14.09 27.95
N ARG A 143 6.96 15.33 28.29
CA ARG A 143 6.10 16.50 28.10
C ARG A 143 6.02 16.89 26.63
N GLU A 144 7.13 16.85 25.91
CA GLU A 144 7.20 17.15 24.48
C GLU A 144 6.42 16.13 23.64
N MET A 145 6.33 14.89 24.12
CA MET A 145 5.49 13.85 23.51
C MET A 145 3.98 14.12 23.60
N GLN A 146 3.51 15.04 24.46
CA GLN A 146 2.07 15.33 24.61
C GLN A 146 1.47 16.15 23.44
N GLY A 147 2.28 16.56 22.46
CA GLY A 147 1.80 17.24 21.27
C GLY A 147 2.93 17.46 20.28
N MET A 148 3.15 16.47 19.42
CA MET A 148 4.25 16.48 18.45
C MET A 148 3.76 16.99 17.09
N PRO A 149 4.42 18.00 16.49
CA PRO A 149 4.06 18.48 15.17
C PRO A 149 4.44 17.43 14.10
N LEU A 150 3.54 17.19 13.17
CA LEU A 150 3.74 16.32 12.02
C LEU A 150 3.34 17.06 10.75
N GLU A 151 4.27 17.22 9.82
CA GLU A 151 4.02 17.86 8.53
C GLU A 151 4.16 16.86 7.38
N LEU A 152 3.24 16.97 6.42
CA LEU A 152 3.28 16.21 5.18
C LEU A 152 2.84 17.08 4.01
N THR A 153 3.30 16.73 2.81
CA THR A 153 2.93 17.41 1.57
C THR A 153 2.45 16.35 0.59
N TYR A 154 1.28 16.57 0.01
CA TYR A 154 0.67 15.67 -0.97
C TYR A 154 0.00 16.50 -2.06
N GLN A 155 0.33 16.23 -3.32
CA GLN A 155 -0.16 16.99 -4.49
C GLN A 155 -0.04 18.52 -4.29
N ASP A 156 1.15 18.99 -3.90
CA ASP A 156 1.47 20.40 -3.63
C ASP A 156 0.67 21.09 -2.50
N VAL A 157 -0.12 20.33 -1.74
CA VAL A 157 -0.83 20.82 -0.54
C VAL A 157 -0.08 20.40 0.71
N LYS A 158 0.22 21.37 1.58
CA LYS A 158 0.82 21.13 2.90
C LYS A 158 -0.26 20.84 3.94
N TYR A 159 -0.10 19.74 4.67
CA TYR A 159 -0.94 19.37 5.80
C TYR A 159 -0.10 19.33 7.08
N SER A 160 -0.59 19.97 8.13
CA SER A 160 0.04 20.02 9.45
C SER A 160 -0.87 19.35 10.46
N PHE A 161 -0.34 18.37 11.18
CA PHE A 161 -1.03 17.61 12.21
C PHE A 161 -0.32 17.80 13.55
N THR A 162 -1.08 17.66 14.64
CA THR A 162 -0.53 17.44 15.98
C THR A 162 -0.80 15.98 16.36
N VAL A 163 0.25 15.26 16.71
CA VAL A 163 0.20 13.86 17.16
C VAL A 163 0.26 13.81 18.68
N THR A 164 -0.70 13.15 19.31
CA THR A 164 -0.73 12.98 20.77
C THR A 164 -0.95 11.50 21.11
N PRO A 165 0.01 10.81 21.74
CA PRO A 165 -0.17 9.44 22.20
C PRO A 165 -1.21 9.40 23.34
N LYS A 166 -2.15 8.46 23.26
CA LYS A 166 -3.22 8.27 24.26
C LYS A 166 -3.07 6.98 25.04
N ALA A 167 -2.65 5.91 24.37
CA ALA A 167 -2.45 4.59 24.95
C ALA A 167 -1.27 3.90 24.24
N PRO A 168 -0.79 2.74 24.73
CA PRO A 168 0.30 2.00 24.09
C PRO A 168 0.07 1.75 22.59
N ASP A 169 -1.18 1.43 22.21
CA ASP A 169 -1.58 1.16 20.83
C ASP A 169 -2.63 2.17 20.32
N ALA A 170 -2.61 3.40 20.84
CA ALA A 170 -3.56 4.44 20.43
C ALA A 170 -2.94 5.84 20.44
N PHE A 171 -3.21 6.62 19.39
CA PHE A 171 -2.83 8.03 19.34
C PHE A 171 -3.84 8.86 18.54
N ASP A 172 -3.92 10.13 18.88
CA ASP A 172 -4.72 11.12 18.17
C ASP A 172 -3.85 11.87 17.15
N LEU A 173 -4.46 12.15 16.00
CA LEU A 173 -3.99 13.10 15.01
C LEU A 173 -5.03 14.22 14.91
N VAL A 174 -4.59 15.46 15.11
CA VAL A 174 -5.44 16.64 14.96
C VAL A 174 -4.94 17.47 13.79
N LEU A 175 -5.76 17.63 12.75
CA LEU A 175 -5.41 18.48 11.61
C LEU A 175 -5.49 19.96 12.02
N SER A 176 -4.37 20.69 11.91
CA SER A 176 -4.27 22.06 12.43
C SER A 176 -5.18 23.07 11.72
N SER A 177 -5.52 22.82 10.45
CA SER A 177 -6.33 23.74 9.64
C SER A 177 -7.83 23.65 9.96
N THR A 178 -8.34 22.45 10.27
CA THR A 178 -9.79 22.22 10.49
C THR A 178 -10.13 21.85 11.92
N GLY A 179 -9.14 21.47 12.73
CA GLY A 179 -9.37 20.86 14.04
C GLY A 179 -9.97 19.46 13.97
N GLN A 180 -9.96 18.80 12.81
CA GLN A 180 -10.49 17.44 12.69
C GLN A 180 -9.63 16.45 13.49
N HIS A 181 -10.31 15.63 14.31
CA HIS A 181 -9.70 14.60 15.13
C HIS A 181 -9.78 13.24 14.43
N ILE A 182 -8.66 12.55 14.38
CA ILE A 182 -8.54 11.18 13.89
C ILE A 182 -7.88 10.36 15.00
N GLU A 183 -8.59 9.37 15.52
CA GLU A 183 -8.05 8.41 16.46
C GLU A 183 -7.50 7.20 15.69
N ALA A 184 -6.22 6.92 15.86
CA ALA A 184 -5.53 5.81 15.22
C ALA A 184 -5.25 4.71 16.24
N LEU A 185 -5.68 3.49 15.91
CA LEU A 185 -5.44 2.27 16.68
C LEU A 185 -4.57 1.31 15.86
N PRO A 186 -3.24 1.49 15.84
CA PRO A 186 -2.33 0.55 15.19
C PRO A 186 -2.43 -0.81 15.89
N ARG A 187 -3.19 -1.74 15.30
CA ARG A 187 -3.21 -3.12 15.81
C ARG A 187 -1.88 -3.78 15.48
N HIS A 188 -1.19 -4.29 16.50
CA HIS A 188 -0.25 -5.38 16.29
C HIS A 188 -1.03 -6.56 15.69
N PHE A 189 -0.84 -6.83 14.41
CA PHE A 189 -1.13 -8.16 13.88
C PHE A 189 -0.14 -9.10 14.55
N LEU A 190 -0.57 -9.73 15.65
CA LEU A 190 0.01 -10.96 16.15
C LEU A 190 -0.24 -12.02 15.07
N GLY A 191 0.62 -12.04 14.05
CA GLY A 191 0.77 -13.19 13.20
C GLY A 191 1.23 -14.34 14.09
N THR A 192 0.31 -15.25 14.39
CA THR A 192 0.64 -16.54 14.97
C THR A 192 1.66 -17.22 14.05
N SER A 193 2.88 -17.37 14.55
CA SER A 193 3.86 -18.34 14.04
C SER A 193 3.30 -19.76 14.05
#